data_AF-A0A935VWS9-F1
#
_entry.id   AF-A0A935VWS9-F1
#
_cell.length_a   1.000
_cell.length_b   1.000
_cell.length_c   1.000
_cell.angle_alpha   90.00
_cell.angle_beta   90.00
_cell.angle_gamma   90.00
#
_symmetry.space_group_name_H-M   'P 1'
#
loop_
_entity.id
_entity.type
_entity.pdbx_description
1 polymer ?
#
loop_
_entity_poly.entity_id
_entity_poly.type
_entity_poly.pdbx_seq_one_letter_code
_entity_poly.pdbx_strand_id
1 'polypeptide(L)'
;MKRFVFRLERVLGIRRFELERARHDLALVEAEAGRLAAVAVDAERRWLEGQRRLEEETVTGADGAALALRARAVRAGRAKWMYARMAVEAFEPKRVRARELVRRCRARVESLEKLHDRRADLHRRQALAAEQSELEELSIARFARSSLLVGLVCLLFSAPFVARAESAKASAVEAAGAAEGSARSKGESDAALPDATAALLSGPGFSKGVDLILSEVRAREVEIARRELELGEREAAVKELEAMVAERAGELEKIRGEVEARILAWTRQGQDRIEQLSGVYAVMPPAEAADLLAKLDLDLAVSIIQKMKKKVSASVLAAMKPERALLVSRRILQPLDPATDAPPARPY
;
A
#
# COMPACT_ATOMS: atom_id res chain seq x y z
N MET A 1 -27.78 -5.52 -4.69
CA MET A 1 -26.59 -5.48 -3.79
C MET A 1 -25.34 -6.22 -4.26
N LYS A 2 -25.37 -7.35 -5.00
CA LYS A 2 -24.18 -8.19 -5.33
C LYS A 2 -22.91 -7.39 -5.77
N ARG A 3 -23.09 -6.29 -6.53
CA ARG A 3 -22.04 -5.30 -6.92
C ARG A 3 -21.27 -4.62 -5.76
N PHE A 4 -21.66 -4.76 -4.49
CA PHE A 4 -20.89 -4.24 -3.35
C PHE A 4 -19.95 -5.31 -2.77
N VAL A 5 -20.43 -6.52 -2.52
CA VAL A 5 -19.61 -7.66 -2.06
C VAL A 5 -18.47 -7.92 -3.04
N PHE A 6 -18.78 -8.01 -4.34
CA PHE A 6 -17.78 -8.18 -5.41
C PHE A 6 -16.73 -7.06 -5.49
N ARG A 7 -17.09 -5.82 -5.12
CA ARG A 7 -16.12 -4.72 -5.02
C ARG A 7 -15.23 -4.87 -3.78
N LEU A 8 -15.79 -5.32 -2.65
CA LEU A 8 -15.07 -5.51 -1.41
C LEU A 8 -14.12 -6.72 -1.50
N GLU A 9 -14.54 -7.83 -2.13
CA GLU A 9 -13.68 -8.97 -2.50
C GLU A 9 -12.50 -8.53 -3.39
N ARG A 10 -12.75 -7.72 -4.43
CA ARG A 10 -11.68 -7.19 -5.31
C ARG A 10 -10.72 -6.27 -4.54
N VAL A 11 -11.21 -5.44 -3.63
CA VAL A 11 -10.36 -4.61 -2.75
C VAL A 11 -9.55 -5.47 -1.76
N LEU A 12 -10.15 -6.53 -1.20
CA LEU A 12 -9.45 -7.51 -0.36
C LEU A 12 -8.32 -8.20 -1.11
N GLY A 13 -8.54 -8.62 -2.37
CA GLY A 13 -7.49 -9.18 -3.22
C GLY A 13 -6.29 -8.23 -3.39
N ILE A 14 -6.56 -6.96 -3.69
CA ILE A 14 -5.52 -5.92 -3.82
C ILE A 14 -4.77 -5.72 -2.48
N ARG A 15 -5.48 -5.63 -1.34
CA ARG A 15 -4.83 -5.42 -0.02
C ARG A 15 -4.10 -6.66 0.49
N ARG A 16 -4.51 -7.88 0.13
CA ARG A 16 -3.77 -9.12 0.40
C ARG A 16 -2.47 -9.16 -0.41
N PHE A 17 -2.51 -8.80 -1.70
CA PHE A 17 -1.30 -8.67 -2.53
C PHE A 17 -0.33 -7.59 -2.00
N GLU A 18 -0.83 -6.43 -1.55
CA GLU A 18 0.00 -5.41 -0.88
C GLU A 18 0.65 -5.94 0.41
N LEU A 19 -0.05 -6.77 1.19
CA LEU A 19 0.48 -7.40 2.39
C LEU A 19 1.53 -8.48 2.06
N GLU A 20 1.33 -9.27 1.01
CA GLU A 20 2.29 -10.27 0.53
C GLU A 20 3.57 -9.61 0.00
N ARG A 21 3.45 -8.55 -0.79
CA ARG A 21 4.58 -7.72 -1.20
C ARG A 21 5.33 -7.14 0.01
N ALA A 22 4.63 -6.52 0.96
CA ALA A 22 5.27 -5.96 2.15
C ALA A 22 5.97 -7.03 3.01
N ARG A 23 5.45 -8.27 3.06
CA ARG A 23 6.11 -9.41 3.71
C ARG A 23 7.39 -9.83 2.98
N HIS A 24 7.40 -9.83 1.64
CA HIS A 24 8.61 -10.09 0.86
C HIS A 24 9.66 -9.00 1.06
N ASP A 25 9.27 -7.73 0.98
CA ASP A 25 10.14 -6.58 1.24
C ASP A 25 10.75 -6.65 2.66
N LEU A 26 9.95 -7.05 3.66
CA LEU A 26 10.44 -7.30 5.03
C LEU A 26 11.43 -8.47 5.09
N ALA A 27 11.16 -9.58 4.41
CA ALA A 27 12.06 -10.76 4.41
C ALA A 27 13.44 -10.43 3.84
N LEU A 28 13.51 -9.62 2.77
CA LEU A 28 14.77 -9.11 2.22
C LEU A 28 15.53 -8.25 3.24
N VAL A 29 14.83 -7.35 3.93
CA VAL A 29 15.40 -6.48 4.97
C VAL A 29 15.86 -7.28 6.21
N GLU A 30 15.16 -8.34 6.60
CA GLU A 30 15.56 -9.20 7.71
C GLU A 30 16.73 -10.13 7.35
N ALA A 31 16.82 -10.60 6.10
CA ALA A 31 17.97 -11.35 5.59
C ALA A 31 19.25 -10.51 5.58
N GLU A 32 19.18 -9.26 5.09
CA GLU A 32 20.34 -8.35 5.08
C GLU A 32 20.77 -7.96 6.50
N ALA A 33 19.82 -7.70 7.39
CA ALA A 33 20.12 -7.51 8.81
C ALA A 33 20.79 -8.74 9.45
N GLY A 34 20.39 -9.96 9.05
CA GLY A 34 21.02 -11.21 9.46
C GLY A 34 22.47 -11.31 9.01
N ARG A 35 22.79 -10.90 7.78
CA ARG A 35 24.16 -10.83 7.26
C ARG A 35 25.02 -9.84 8.05
N LEU A 36 24.52 -8.62 8.29
CA LEU A 36 25.23 -7.60 9.07
C LEU A 36 25.47 -8.07 10.52
N ALA A 37 24.47 -8.67 11.17
CA ALA A 37 24.60 -9.21 12.51
C ALA A 37 25.60 -10.38 12.57
N ALA A 38 25.59 -11.27 11.58
CA ALA A 38 26.59 -12.34 11.48
C ALA A 38 28.01 -11.76 11.38
N VAL A 39 28.26 -10.79 10.48
CA VAL A 39 29.57 -10.12 10.33
C VAL A 39 30.02 -9.44 11.64
N ALA A 40 29.10 -8.82 12.39
CA ALA A 40 29.42 -8.22 13.68
C ALA A 40 29.86 -9.26 14.73
N VAL A 41 29.11 -10.35 14.89
CA VAL A 41 29.45 -11.47 15.79
C VAL A 41 30.79 -12.13 15.39
N ASP A 42 31.03 -12.25 14.09
CA ASP A 42 32.24 -12.85 13.55
C ASP A 42 33.47 -11.93 13.70
N ALA A 43 33.28 -10.61 13.71
CA ALA A 43 34.31 -9.63 14.05
C ALA A 43 34.60 -9.62 15.56
N GLU A 44 33.55 -9.75 16.40
CA GLU A 44 33.67 -9.83 17.86
C GLU A 44 34.49 -11.05 18.27
N ARG A 45 34.14 -12.24 17.74
CA ARG A 45 34.85 -13.50 18.00
C ARG A 45 36.34 -13.39 17.68
N ARG A 46 36.69 -12.90 16.48
CA ARG A 46 38.09 -12.73 16.06
C ARG A 46 38.85 -11.70 16.89
N TRP A 47 38.17 -10.67 17.41
CA TRP A 47 38.77 -9.71 18.32
C TRP A 47 39.05 -10.31 19.70
N LEU A 48 38.10 -11.03 20.28
CA LEU A 48 38.24 -11.73 21.57
C LEU A 48 39.29 -12.85 21.53
N GLU A 49 39.34 -13.64 20.46
CA GLU A 49 40.43 -14.60 20.18
C GLU A 49 41.79 -13.89 20.04
N GLY A 50 41.80 -12.68 19.49
CA GLY A 50 42.97 -11.81 19.42
C GLY A 50 43.47 -11.39 20.80
N GLN A 51 42.56 -11.00 21.70
CA GLN A 51 42.89 -10.62 23.08
C GLN A 51 43.44 -11.79 23.89
N ARG A 52 42.77 -12.94 23.90
CA ARG A 52 43.21 -14.12 24.67
C ARG A 52 44.63 -14.54 24.31
N ARG A 53 44.95 -14.61 23.01
CA ARG A 53 46.32 -14.93 22.57
C ARG A 53 47.33 -13.84 22.92
N LEU A 54 46.96 -12.56 22.93
CA LEU A 54 47.84 -11.50 23.43
C LEU A 54 48.13 -11.68 24.93
N GLU A 55 47.11 -12.04 25.72
CA GLU A 55 47.24 -12.34 27.15
C GLU A 55 48.15 -13.57 27.37
N GLU A 56 47.90 -14.67 26.64
CA GLU A 56 48.75 -15.88 26.62
C GLU A 56 50.21 -15.59 26.23
N GLU A 57 50.44 -14.79 25.18
CA GLU A 57 51.78 -14.36 24.73
C GLU A 57 52.49 -13.47 25.77
N THR A 58 51.75 -12.61 26.51
CA THR A 58 52.35 -11.82 27.61
C THR A 58 52.72 -12.68 28.82
N VAL A 59 51.91 -13.67 29.18
CA VAL A 59 52.18 -14.57 30.32
C VAL A 59 53.34 -15.53 30.01
N THR A 60 53.50 -15.94 28.75
CA THR A 60 54.59 -16.83 28.32
C THR A 60 55.92 -16.11 28.03
N GLY A 61 55.98 -14.77 28.15
CA GLY A 61 57.22 -13.99 28.00
C GLY A 61 57.70 -13.84 26.56
N ALA A 62 56.78 -13.69 25.60
CA ALA A 62 57.11 -13.51 24.19
C ALA A 62 57.89 -12.20 23.91
N ASP A 63 58.58 -12.15 22.76
CA ASP A 63 59.32 -10.98 22.28
C ASP A 63 58.42 -9.72 22.23
N GLY A 64 58.91 -8.62 22.81
CA GLY A 64 58.25 -7.33 22.82
C GLY A 64 57.92 -6.77 21.43
N ALA A 65 58.68 -7.12 20.39
CA ALA A 65 58.36 -6.75 19.01
C ALA A 65 57.11 -7.50 18.50
N ALA A 66 57.00 -8.80 18.80
CA ALA A 66 55.83 -9.61 18.47
C ALA A 66 54.59 -9.13 19.26
N LEU A 67 54.73 -8.91 20.57
CA LEU A 67 53.66 -8.37 21.43
C LEU A 67 53.16 -7.00 20.95
N ALA A 68 54.07 -6.10 20.52
CA ALA A 68 53.69 -4.80 19.98
C ALA A 68 52.90 -4.91 18.66
N LEU A 69 53.26 -5.85 17.77
CA LEU A 69 52.52 -6.15 16.55
C LEU A 69 51.15 -6.75 16.87
N ARG A 70 51.10 -7.70 17.80
CA ARG A 70 49.88 -8.35 18.29
C ARG A 70 48.89 -7.34 18.89
N ALA A 71 49.37 -6.44 19.74
CA ALA A 71 48.57 -5.36 20.32
C ALA A 71 48.12 -4.29 19.31
N ARG A 72 48.81 -4.13 18.17
CA ARG A 72 48.31 -3.33 17.03
C ARG A 72 47.17 -4.07 16.32
N ALA A 73 47.32 -5.37 16.06
CA ALA A 73 46.29 -6.20 15.42
C ALA A 73 45.00 -6.28 16.25
N VAL A 74 45.10 -6.45 17.57
CA VAL A 74 43.94 -6.44 18.50
C VAL A 74 43.19 -5.10 18.45
N ARG A 75 43.90 -3.97 18.44
CA ARG A 75 43.27 -2.63 18.31
C ARG A 75 42.57 -2.44 16.96
N ALA A 76 43.16 -2.92 15.87
CA ALA A 76 42.52 -2.93 14.55
C ALA A 76 41.30 -3.87 14.51
N GLY A 77 41.34 -5.01 15.19
CA GLY A 77 40.19 -5.91 15.38
C GLY A 77 39.04 -5.22 16.11
N ARG A 78 39.31 -4.55 17.23
CA ARG A 78 38.31 -3.75 17.97
C ARG A 78 37.65 -2.69 17.07
N ALA A 79 38.43 -1.97 16.28
CA ALA A 79 37.90 -0.98 15.34
C ALA A 79 36.94 -1.62 14.30
N LYS A 80 37.33 -2.74 13.69
CA LYS A 80 36.47 -3.48 12.74
C LYS A 80 35.17 -3.97 13.39
N TRP A 81 35.22 -4.49 14.62
CA TRP A 81 34.03 -4.88 15.38
C TRP A 81 33.12 -3.68 15.67
N MET A 82 33.66 -2.55 16.13
CA MET A 82 32.86 -1.34 16.37
C MET A 82 32.17 -0.84 15.09
N TYR A 83 32.86 -0.82 13.94
CA TYR A 83 32.24 -0.47 12.66
C TYR A 83 31.13 -1.45 12.24
N ALA A 84 31.35 -2.76 12.38
CA ALA A 84 30.34 -3.77 12.07
C ALA A 84 29.10 -3.64 12.97
N ARG A 85 29.31 -3.38 14.27
CA ARG A 85 28.24 -3.11 15.23
C ARG A 85 27.47 -1.83 14.87
N MET A 86 28.16 -0.72 14.56
CA MET A 86 27.51 0.52 14.12
C MET A 86 26.69 0.32 12.83
N ALA A 87 27.14 -0.55 11.91
CA ALA A 87 26.38 -0.89 10.71
C ALA A 87 25.06 -1.62 11.03
N VAL A 88 25.06 -2.52 12.03
CA VAL A 88 23.83 -3.17 12.52
C VAL A 88 22.90 -2.14 13.18
N GLU A 89 23.41 -1.32 14.09
CA GLU A 89 22.64 -0.29 14.82
C GLU A 89 22.02 0.74 13.84
N ALA A 90 22.78 1.18 12.82
CA ALA A 90 22.29 2.08 11.77
C ALA A 90 21.27 1.43 10.81
N PHE A 91 21.21 0.11 10.73
CA PHE A 91 20.26 -0.62 9.88
C PHE A 91 18.92 -0.92 10.59
N GLU A 92 18.89 -1.01 11.92
CA GLU A 92 17.66 -1.32 12.68
C GLU A 92 16.47 -0.38 12.36
N PRO A 93 16.63 0.95 12.17
CA PRO A 93 15.52 1.82 11.76
C PRO A 93 14.86 1.41 10.43
N LYS A 94 15.60 0.79 9.49
CA LYS A 94 15.03 0.24 8.24
C LYS A 94 14.18 -1.00 8.53
N ARG A 95 14.66 -1.89 9.41
CA ARG A 95 13.92 -3.10 9.87
C ARG A 95 12.63 -2.73 10.59
N VAL A 96 12.68 -1.76 11.51
CA VAL A 96 11.50 -1.27 12.25
C VAL A 96 10.45 -0.71 11.28
N ARG A 97 10.85 0.14 10.33
CA ARG A 97 9.95 0.67 9.29
C ARG A 97 9.32 -0.44 8.44
N ALA A 98 10.09 -1.44 8.01
CA ALA A 98 9.56 -2.59 7.25
C ALA A 98 8.54 -3.41 8.07
N ARG A 99 8.86 -3.71 9.34
CA ARG A 99 7.95 -4.42 10.27
C ARG A 99 6.66 -3.62 10.53
N GLU A 100 6.76 -2.31 10.66
CA GLU A 100 5.60 -1.43 10.78
C GLU A 100 4.72 -1.43 9.52
N LEU A 101 5.31 -1.39 8.33
CA LEU A 101 4.55 -1.47 7.07
C LEU A 101 3.75 -2.78 7.00
N VAL A 102 4.37 -3.92 7.32
CA VAL A 102 3.66 -5.22 7.38
C VAL A 102 2.55 -5.20 8.43
N ARG A 103 2.78 -4.64 9.63
CA ARG A 103 1.72 -4.48 10.66
C ARG A 103 0.57 -3.61 10.17
N ARG A 104 0.85 -2.47 9.53
CA ARG A 104 -0.16 -1.54 8.98
C ARG A 104 -0.97 -2.17 7.84
N CYS A 105 -0.32 -2.89 6.90
CA CYS A 105 -1.01 -3.62 5.84
C CYS A 105 -1.86 -4.78 6.40
N ARG A 106 -1.34 -5.53 7.38
CA ARG A 106 -2.08 -6.62 8.04
C ARG A 106 -3.35 -6.10 8.73
N ALA A 107 -3.26 -5.02 9.51
CA ALA A 107 -4.43 -4.42 10.17
C ALA A 107 -5.50 -3.90 9.17
N ARG A 108 -5.07 -3.42 7.98
CA ARG A 108 -5.99 -3.06 6.89
C ARG A 108 -6.70 -4.27 6.27
N VAL A 109 -6.00 -5.38 6.09
CA VAL A 109 -6.62 -6.64 5.60
C VAL A 109 -7.61 -7.17 6.65
N GLU A 110 -7.18 -7.33 7.90
CA GLU A 110 -8.03 -7.85 8.98
C GLU A 110 -9.28 -6.98 9.25
N SER A 111 -9.21 -5.66 9.06
CA SER A 111 -10.39 -4.78 9.20
C SER A 111 -11.36 -4.87 8.01
N LEU A 112 -10.86 -5.07 6.79
CA LEU A 112 -11.69 -5.34 5.61
C LEU A 112 -12.34 -6.72 5.67
N GLU A 113 -11.65 -7.74 6.20
CA GLU A 113 -12.20 -9.09 6.41
C GLU A 113 -13.32 -9.05 7.46
N LYS A 114 -13.10 -8.38 8.60
CA LYS A 114 -14.18 -8.14 9.60
C LYS A 114 -15.38 -7.38 9.03
N LEU A 115 -15.21 -6.51 8.02
CA LEU A 115 -16.31 -5.84 7.32
C LEU A 115 -17.00 -6.75 6.29
N HIS A 116 -16.25 -7.61 5.60
CA HIS A 116 -16.77 -8.62 4.70
C HIS A 116 -17.68 -9.60 5.45
N ASP A 117 -17.19 -10.18 6.54
CA ASP A 117 -17.87 -11.27 7.24
C ASP A 117 -19.14 -10.77 7.95
N ARG A 118 -19.09 -9.59 8.57
CA ARG A 118 -20.27 -8.89 9.09
C ARG A 118 -21.33 -8.66 8.00
N ARG A 119 -20.93 -8.45 6.74
CA ARG A 119 -21.86 -8.29 5.62
C ARG A 119 -22.42 -9.62 5.13
N ALA A 120 -21.62 -10.67 5.11
CA ALA A 120 -22.07 -12.03 4.82
C ALA A 120 -23.09 -12.51 5.87
N ASP A 121 -22.86 -12.23 7.16
CA ASP A 121 -23.78 -12.56 8.26
C ASP A 121 -25.11 -11.81 8.16
N LEU A 122 -25.09 -10.52 7.85
CA LEU A 122 -26.31 -9.75 7.60
C LEU A 122 -27.09 -10.33 6.42
N HIS A 123 -26.43 -10.77 5.35
CA HIS A 123 -27.10 -11.39 4.22
C HIS A 123 -27.63 -12.80 4.52
N ARG A 124 -26.93 -13.61 5.33
CA ARG A 124 -27.45 -14.90 5.84
C ARG A 124 -28.70 -14.72 6.69
N ARG A 125 -28.69 -13.73 7.61
CA ARG A 125 -29.87 -13.39 8.44
C ARG A 125 -31.05 -12.88 7.61
N GLN A 126 -30.78 -12.07 6.58
CA GLN A 126 -31.82 -11.59 5.66
C GLN A 126 -32.44 -12.71 4.82
N ALA A 127 -31.66 -13.69 4.38
CA ALA A 127 -32.19 -14.86 3.66
C ALA A 127 -33.09 -15.71 4.56
N LEU A 128 -32.60 -16.08 5.75
CA LEU A 128 -33.38 -16.87 6.72
C LEU A 128 -34.67 -16.16 7.16
N ALA A 129 -34.65 -14.84 7.33
CA ALA A 129 -35.85 -14.07 7.65
C ALA A 129 -36.86 -14.03 6.49
N ALA A 130 -36.39 -13.99 5.23
CA ALA A 130 -37.26 -14.07 4.06
C ALA A 130 -37.90 -15.47 3.93
N GLU A 131 -37.10 -16.54 4.07
CA GLU A 131 -37.57 -17.92 4.11
C GLU A 131 -38.60 -18.14 5.23
N GLN A 132 -38.39 -17.53 6.41
CA GLN A 132 -39.36 -17.55 7.50
C GLN A 132 -40.66 -16.83 7.12
N SER A 133 -40.62 -15.64 6.53
CA SER A 133 -41.84 -14.94 6.08
C SER A 133 -42.60 -15.69 4.97
N GLU A 134 -41.91 -16.35 4.03
CA GLU A 134 -42.55 -17.19 3.02
C GLU A 134 -43.24 -18.42 3.65
N LEU A 135 -42.61 -19.05 4.66
CA LEU A 135 -43.21 -20.14 5.41
C LEU A 135 -44.40 -19.67 6.27
N GLU A 136 -44.33 -18.48 6.87
CA GLU A 136 -45.44 -17.86 7.59
C GLU A 136 -46.61 -17.56 6.65
N GLU A 137 -46.40 -16.92 5.51
CA GLU A 137 -47.44 -16.68 4.49
C GLU A 137 -48.07 -17.99 3.99
N LEU A 138 -47.26 -19.01 3.71
CA LEU A 138 -47.75 -20.34 3.31
C LEU A 138 -48.51 -21.03 4.46
N SER A 139 -48.14 -20.80 5.72
CA SER A 139 -48.89 -21.30 6.88
C SER A 139 -50.23 -20.58 7.02
N ILE A 140 -50.27 -19.27 6.89
CA ILE A 140 -51.48 -18.44 6.97
C ILE A 140 -52.43 -18.79 5.83
N ALA A 141 -51.93 -18.98 4.60
CA ALA A 141 -52.71 -19.42 3.46
C ALA A 141 -53.29 -20.84 3.64
N ARG A 142 -52.59 -21.75 4.33
CA ARG A 142 -53.11 -23.07 4.72
C ARG A 142 -54.17 -22.95 5.82
N PHE A 143 -53.89 -22.21 6.89
CA PHE A 143 -54.83 -21.99 7.99
C PHE A 143 -56.10 -21.25 7.56
N ALA A 144 -56.01 -20.27 6.66
CA ALA A 144 -57.17 -19.60 6.08
C ALA A 144 -58.03 -20.56 5.26
N ARG A 145 -57.42 -21.45 4.46
CA ARG A 145 -58.15 -22.49 3.70
C ARG A 145 -58.83 -23.50 4.63
N SER A 146 -58.18 -23.96 5.69
CA SER A 146 -58.82 -24.84 6.68
C SER A 146 -59.87 -24.12 7.52
N SER A 147 -59.67 -22.83 7.86
CA SER A 147 -60.62 -22.03 8.64
C SER A 147 -61.85 -21.64 7.83
N LEU A 148 -61.75 -21.49 6.51
CA LEU A 148 -62.91 -21.37 5.62
C LEU A 148 -63.70 -22.69 5.57
N LEU A 149 -63.01 -23.84 5.57
CA LEU A 149 -63.63 -25.16 5.55
C LEU A 149 -64.36 -25.46 6.88
N VAL A 150 -63.72 -25.19 8.02
CA VAL A 150 -64.32 -25.31 9.36
C VAL A 150 -65.42 -24.25 9.56
N GLY A 151 -65.22 -23.02 9.10
CA GLY A 151 -66.22 -21.94 9.16
C GLY A 151 -67.49 -22.27 8.37
N LEU A 152 -67.35 -22.90 7.19
CA LEU A 152 -68.47 -23.41 6.39
C LEU A 152 -69.21 -24.54 7.13
N VAL A 153 -68.48 -25.48 7.77
CA VAL A 153 -69.10 -26.54 8.59
C VAL A 153 -69.85 -25.96 9.80
N CYS A 154 -69.31 -24.94 10.48
CA CYS A 154 -69.98 -24.28 11.59
C CYS A 154 -71.19 -23.44 11.15
N LEU A 155 -71.13 -22.75 10.00
CA LEU A 155 -72.25 -21.99 9.44
C LEU A 155 -73.43 -22.87 9.03
N LEU A 156 -73.20 -24.14 8.71
CA LEU A 156 -74.25 -25.14 8.47
C LEU A 156 -74.88 -25.69 9.77
N PHE A 157 -74.36 -25.33 10.96
CA PHE A 157 -74.76 -25.96 12.23
C PHE A 157 -75.27 -25.00 13.32
N SER A 158 -75.20 -23.68 13.16
CA SER A 158 -75.74 -22.74 14.16
C SER A 158 -76.10 -21.35 13.63
N ALA A 159 -77.39 -21.00 13.75
CA ALA A 159 -77.92 -19.64 13.69
C ALA A 159 -79.30 -19.58 14.36
N PRO A 160 -79.75 -18.42 14.91
CA PRO A 160 -78.98 -17.35 15.53
C PRO A 160 -79.47 -17.03 16.97
N PHE A 161 -78.67 -16.28 17.75
CA PHE A 161 -79.10 -15.68 19.03
C PHE A 161 -78.69 -14.20 19.12
N VAL A 162 -79.35 -13.43 20.00
CA VAL A 162 -79.40 -11.95 19.96
C VAL A 162 -78.88 -11.35 21.28
N ALA A 163 -78.05 -10.29 21.24
CA ALA A 163 -78.11 -9.11 22.15
C ALA A 163 -76.96 -8.08 22.00
N ARG A 164 -77.35 -6.88 21.53
CA ARG A 164 -77.02 -5.51 22.03
C ARG A 164 -76.26 -5.36 23.38
N ALA A 165 -75.20 -4.52 23.43
CA ALA A 165 -74.99 -3.45 24.45
C ALA A 165 -73.70 -2.57 24.29
N GLU A 166 -73.80 -1.36 24.85
CA GLU A 166 -72.92 -0.22 25.20
C GLU A 166 -71.56 -0.49 25.94
N SER A 167 -70.67 0.45 26.32
CA SER A 167 -70.29 1.87 25.97
C SER A 167 -69.23 2.42 26.98
N ALA A 168 -68.24 3.29 26.60
CA ALA A 168 -67.70 4.45 27.39
C ALA A 168 -66.29 5.05 26.98
N LYS A 169 -66.24 6.38 26.73
CA LYS A 169 -65.32 7.50 27.18
C LYS A 169 -63.80 7.31 27.48
N ALA A 170 -62.89 8.34 27.44
CA ALA A 170 -62.80 9.69 26.79
C ALA A 170 -61.45 10.44 27.08
N SER A 171 -61.07 11.46 26.26
CA SER A 171 -60.15 12.64 26.48
C SER A 171 -58.67 12.46 26.97
N ALA A 172 -57.60 13.19 26.57
CA ALA A 172 -57.28 14.42 25.79
C ALA A 172 -57.06 15.77 26.55
N VAL A 173 -55.89 16.44 26.36
CA VAL A 173 -55.49 17.83 26.79
C VAL A 173 -54.38 18.42 25.87
N GLU A 174 -54.31 19.75 25.69
CA GLU A 174 -53.30 20.53 24.90
C GLU A 174 -53.06 21.97 25.49
N ALA A 175 -52.10 22.76 24.95
CA ALA A 175 -51.89 24.25 25.03
C ALA A 175 -51.08 24.87 26.22
N ALA A 176 -50.52 26.11 26.19
CA ALA A 176 -49.92 27.00 25.14
C ALA A 176 -49.29 28.34 25.72
N GLY A 177 -48.50 29.10 24.92
CA GLY A 177 -48.03 30.52 25.14
C GLY A 177 -46.53 30.71 25.55
N ALA A 178 -45.83 31.88 25.52
CA ALA A 178 -45.90 33.24 24.88
C ALA A 178 -44.65 34.08 25.36
N ALA A 179 -44.13 35.24 24.86
CA ALA A 179 -44.12 36.02 23.59
C ALA A 179 -43.05 37.20 23.65
N GLU A 180 -42.89 38.03 22.59
CA GLU A 180 -42.11 39.34 22.48
C GLU A 180 -40.54 39.34 22.52
N GLY A 181 -39.77 40.38 22.11
CA GLY A 181 -40.12 41.64 21.38
C GLY A 181 -39.00 42.73 21.16
N SER A 182 -38.75 43.13 19.89
CA SER A 182 -38.32 44.46 19.31
C SER A 182 -37.07 45.31 19.73
N ALA A 183 -36.21 45.75 18.77
CA ALA A 183 -35.88 47.19 18.42
C ALA A 183 -34.72 47.46 17.38
N ARG A 184 -34.88 48.59 16.62
CA ARG A 184 -34.05 49.43 15.68
C ARG A 184 -32.49 49.61 15.84
N SER A 185 -31.69 50.30 14.98
CA SER A 185 -31.66 50.67 13.52
C SER A 185 -30.43 51.56 13.12
N LYS A 186 -29.93 51.46 11.86
CA LYS A 186 -29.12 52.42 11.02
C LYS A 186 -28.07 53.42 11.61
N GLY A 187 -26.93 53.55 10.92
CA GLY A 187 -26.17 54.82 10.75
C GLY A 187 -24.66 54.79 11.09
N GLU A 188 -23.78 55.64 10.56
CA GLU A 188 -23.69 56.34 9.24
C GLU A 188 -22.20 56.86 9.05
N SER A 189 -21.88 58.10 8.62
CA SER A 189 -20.48 58.62 8.34
C SER A 189 -20.12 59.95 9.12
N ASP A 190 -19.02 60.74 8.96
CA ASP A 190 -17.98 60.93 7.89
C ASP A 190 -16.72 61.78 8.33
N ALA A 191 -15.72 61.93 7.43
CA ALA A 191 -14.69 63.01 7.30
C ALA A 191 -13.55 63.24 8.36
N ALA A 192 -12.62 64.18 8.05
CA ALA A 192 -11.37 64.49 8.80
C ALA A 192 -10.95 65.98 8.70
N LEU A 193 -10.07 66.47 9.61
CA LEU A 193 -9.08 67.59 9.49
C LEU A 193 -8.26 67.71 10.83
N PRO A 194 -7.12 68.46 10.91
CA PRO A 194 -6.08 68.29 11.96
C PRO A 194 -6.10 69.31 13.13
N ASP A 195 -5.01 69.31 13.93
CA ASP A 195 -4.58 70.30 14.94
C ASP A 195 -5.41 70.50 16.23
N ALA A 196 -6.30 69.57 16.57
CA ALA A 196 -6.81 69.41 17.94
C ALA A 196 -5.97 68.45 18.82
N THR A 197 -5.12 67.62 18.22
CA THR A 197 -4.51 66.44 18.89
C THR A 197 -3.46 66.81 19.94
N ALA A 198 -2.55 67.76 19.66
CA ALA A 198 -1.48 68.15 20.59
C ALA A 198 -1.99 68.64 21.96
N ALA A 199 -3.10 69.39 21.97
CA ALA A 199 -3.72 69.87 23.20
C ALA A 199 -4.43 68.73 23.96
N LEU A 200 -5.16 67.85 23.26
CA LEU A 200 -5.86 66.71 23.88
C LEU A 200 -4.91 65.68 24.51
N LEU A 201 -3.73 65.47 23.92
CA LEU A 201 -2.68 64.59 24.44
C LEU A 201 -2.12 65.02 25.81
N SER A 202 -2.36 66.27 26.24
CA SER A 202 -1.76 66.87 27.44
C SER A 202 -2.61 66.77 28.72
N GLY A 203 -3.78 66.14 28.68
CA GLY A 203 -4.62 65.94 29.87
C GLY A 203 -4.04 64.92 30.86
N PRO A 204 -4.24 65.06 32.19
CA PRO A 204 -3.58 64.23 33.23
C PRO A 204 -4.01 62.74 33.28
N GLY A 205 -4.92 62.31 32.41
CA GLY A 205 -5.20 60.88 32.15
C GLY A 205 -4.71 60.40 30.78
N PHE A 206 -4.37 61.30 29.85
CA PHE A 206 -4.15 60.99 28.44
C PHE A 206 -2.76 60.40 28.18
N SER A 207 -1.70 60.88 28.85
CA SER A 207 -0.35 60.29 28.72
C SER A 207 -0.39 58.79 29.02
N LYS A 208 -1.04 58.37 30.12
CA LYS A 208 -1.15 56.94 30.48
C LYS A 208 -1.82 56.10 29.39
N GLY A 209 -2.79 56.66 28.66
CA GLY A 209 -3.40 56.00 27.49
C GLY A 209 -2.41 55.87 26.32
N VAL A 210 -1.65 56.92 26.04
CA VAL A 210 -0.59 56.93 25.00
C VAL A 210 0.54 55.96 25.37
N ASP A 211 0.99 55.96 26.62
CA ASP A 211 2.03 55.07 27.14
C ASP A 211 1.61 53.59 27.03
N LEU A 212 0.34 53.28 27.32
CA LEU A 212 -0.24 51.94 27.10
C LEU A 212 -0.24 51.56 25.61
N ILE A 213 -0.72 52.43 24.72
CA ILE A 213 -0.74 52.19 23.27
C ILE A 213 0.68 51.97 22.73
N LEU A 214 1.65 52.78 23.14
CA LEU A 214 3.07 52.61 22.77
C LEU A 214 3.66 51.30 23.31
N SER A 215 3.25 50.85 24.50
CA SER A 215 3.67 49.56 25.05
C SER A 215 3.09 48.39 24.23
N GLU A 216 1.85 48.50 23.77
CA GLU A 216 1.18 47.45 23.00
C GLU A 216 1.67 47.41 21.53
N VAL A 217 1.98 48.57 20.94
CA VAL A 217 2.69 48.64 19.64
C VAL A 217 4.04 47.93 19.73
N ARG A 218 4.86 48.24 20.74
CA ARG A 218 6.15 47.56 20.94
C ARG A 218 6.02 46.05 21.18
N ALA A 219 4.99 45.62 21.92
CA ALA A 219 4.71 44.21 22.10
C ALA A 219 4.37 43.51 20.77
N ARG A 220 3.60 44.17 19.90
CA ARG A 220 3.28 43.67 18.54
C ARG A 220 4.48 43.71 17.61
N GLU A 221 5.35 44.72 17.68
CA GLU A 221 6.62 44.78 16.93
C GLU A 221 7.53 43.59 17.27
N VAL A 222 7.69 43.27 18.56
CA VAL A 222 8.45 42.09 19.02
C VAL A 222 7.77 40.77 18.58
N GLU A 223 6.44 40.69 18.61
CA GLU A 223 5.74 39.50 18.12
C GLU A 223 5.87 39.31 16.60
N ILE A 224 5.81 40.40 15.82
CA ILE A 224 6.00 40.40 14.37
C ILE A 224 7.43 39.98 14.03
N ALA A 225 8.45 40.61 14.62
CA ALA A 225 9.85 40.27 14.38
C ALA A 225 10.16 38.79 14.72
N ARG A 226 9.54 38.26 15.79
CA ARG A 226 9.61 36.82 16.10
C ARG A 226 8.95 35.96 15.02
N ARG A 227 7.74 36.32 14.56
CA ARG A 227 7.02 35.58 13.51
C ARG A 227 7.77 35.61 12.18
N GLU A 228 8.40 36.74 11.83
CA GLU A 228 9.25 36.89 10.64
C GLU A 228 10.47 35.97 10.70
N LEU A 229 11.13 35.86 11.86
CA LEU A 229 12.23 34.92 12.06
C LEU A 229 11.76 33.46 11.97
N GLU A 230 10.66 33.10 12.64
CA GLU A 230 10.06 31.76 12.55
C GLU A 230 9.59 31.40 11.12
N LEU A 231 9.24 32.39 10.29
CA LEU A 231 8.91 32.19 8.87
C LEU A 231 10.16 32.06 8.01
N GLY A 232 11.19 32.87 8.25
CA GLY A 232 12.47 32.79 7.54
C GLY A 232 13.18 31.44 7.70
N GLU A 233 13.16 30.88 8.93
CA GLU A 233 13.65 29.53 9.20
C GLU A 233 12.88 28.45 8.40
N ARG A 234 11.54 28.57 8.35
CA ARG A 234 10.68 27.64 7.60
C ARG A 234 10.89 27.76 6.09
N GLU A 235 11.04 28.98 5.57
CA GLU A 235 11.35 29.21 4.16
C GLU A 235 12.72 28.62 3.77
N ALA A 236 13.74 28.77 4.61
CA ALA A 236 15.04 28.16 4.38
C ALA A 236 14.95 26.63 4.32
N ALA A 237 14.25 26.02 5.29
CA ALA A 237 14.03 24.58 5.34
C ALA A 237 13.19 24.05 4.15
N VAL A 238 12.19 24.81 3.68
CA VAL A 238 11.43 24.46 2.48
C VAL A 238 12.30 24.52 1.23
N LYS A 239 13.12 25.56 1.05
CA LYS A 239 14.03 25.70 -0.10
C LYS A 239 15.09 24.59 -0.14
N GLU A 240 15.60 24.16 1.02
CA GLU A 240 16.48 22.98 1.12
C GLU A 240 15.75 21.69 0.71
N LEU A 241 14.53 21.46 1.22
CA LEU A 241 13.73 20.28 0.88
C LEU A 241 13.33 20.25 -0.60
N GLU A 242 13.01 21.40 -1.21
CA GLU A 242 12.74 21.52 -2.64
C GLU A 242 13.97 21.16 -3.48
N ALA A 243 15.16 21.64 -3.10
CA ALA A 243 16.42 21.26 -3.75
C ALA A 243 16.70 19.75 -3.64
N MET A 244 16.53 19.15 -2.45
CA MET A 244 16.68 17.70 -2.25
C MET A 244 15.65 16.87 -3.05
N VAL A 245 14.45 17.39 -3.27
CA VAL A 245 13.42 16.74 -4.10
C VAL A 245 13.77 16.85 -5.58
N ALA A 246 14.25 18.01 -6.04
CA ALA A 246 14.69 18.21 -7.42
C ALA A 246 15.91 17.32 -7.77
N GLU A 247 16.89 17.21 -6.87
CA GLU A 247 18.04 16.31 -7.01
C GLU A 247 17.57 14.85 -7.17
N ARG A 248 16.75 14.34 -6.25
CA ARG A 248 16.22 12.96 -6.28
C ARG A 248 15.33 12.70 -7.50
N ALA A 249 14.56 13.67 -7.96
CA ALA A 249 13.81 13.54 -9.21
C ALA A 249 14.76 13.37 -10.42
N GLY A 250 15.84 14.14 -10.46
CA GLY A 250 16.91 14.00 -11.45
C GLY A 250 17.66 12.67 -11.37
N GLU A 251 17.89 12.12 -10.18
CA GLU A 251 18.42 10.77 -10.00
C GLU A 251 17.46 9.69 -10.52
N LEU A 252 16.17 9.80 -10.20
CA LEU A 252 15.15 8.83 -10.60
C LEU A 252 14.96 8.78 -12.12
N GLU A 253 14.94 9.93 -12.81
CA GLU A 253 14.85 9.95 -14.28
C GLU A 253 16.14 9.45 -14.96
N LYS A 254 17.33 9.66 -14.37
CA LYS A 254 18.58 9.01 -14.84
C LYS A 254 18.51 7.49 -14.72
N ILE A 255 18.12 6.98 -13.54
CA ILE A 255 17.97 5.54 -13.29
C ILE A 255 16.93 4.93 -14.24
N ARG A 256 15.82 5.64 -14.47
CA ARG A 256 14.80 5.22 -15.43
C ARG A 256 15.36 5.13 -16.85
N GLY A 257 16.05 6.17 -17.32
CA GLY A 257 16.70 6.19 -18.64
C GLY A 257 17.71 5.05 -18.81
N GLU A 258 18.50 4.75 -17.77
CA GLU A 258 19.39 3.58 -17.76
C GLU A 258 18.63 2.25 -17.84
N VAL A 259 17.53 2.10 -17.11
CA VAL A 259 16.70 0.88 -17.13
C VAL A 259 16.04 0.69 -18.50
N GLU A 260 15.44 1.73 -19.06
CA GLU A 260 14.84 1.69 -20.40
C GLU A 260 15.90 1.37 -21.48
N ALA A 261 17.09 1.98 -21.41
CA ALA A 261 18.21 1.66 -22.30
C ALA A 261 18.70 0.20 -22.16
N ARG A 262 18.82 -0.33 -20.93
CA ARG A 262 19.19 -1.73 -20.67
C ARG A 262 18.13 -2.72 -21.18
N ILE A 263 16.85 -2.41 -21.03
CA ILE A 263 15.74 -3.22 -21.58
C ILE A 263 15.79 -3.25 -23.11
N LEU A 264 16.01 -2.11 -23.76
CA LEU A 264 16.15 -2.03 -25.22
C LEU A 264 17.38 -2.81 -25.72
N ALA A 265 18.52 -2.69 -25.04
CA ALA A 265 19.73 -3.43 -25.37
C ALA A 265 19.55 -4.95 -25.20
N TRP A 266 18.93 -5.39 -24.10
CA TRP A 266 18.62 -6.80 -23.85
C TRP A 266 17.64 -7.37 -24.89
N THR A 267 16.63 -6.59 -25.27
CA THR A 267 15.63 -6.97 -26.28
C THR A 267 16.27 -7.14 -27.66
N ARG A 268 17.16 -6.22 -28.06
CA ARG A 268 17.95 -6.35 -29.31
C ARG A 268 18.80 -7.61 -29.30
N GLN A 269 19.63 -7.81 -28.27
CA GLN A 269 20.42 -9.04 -28.12
C GLN A 269 19.56 -10.32 -28.11
N GLY A 270 18.34 -10.26 -27.58
CA GLY A 270 17.37 -11.35 -27.65
C GLY A 270 16.96 -11.68 -29.09
N GLN A 271 16.61 -10.65 -29.87
CA GLN A 271 16.25 -10.79 -31.28
C GLN A 271 17.45 -11.26 -32.13
N ASP A 272 18.64 -10.69 -31.91
CA ASP A 272 19.89 -11.06 -32.59
C ASP A 272 20.20 -12.56 -32.41
N ARG A 273 20.05 -13.09 -31.18
CA ARG A 273 20.24 -14.51 -30.88
C ARG A 273 19.21 -15.42 -31.56
N ILE A 274 17.95 -15.00 -31.62
CA ILE A 274 16.90 -15.78 -32.31
C ILE A 274 17.15 -15.78 -33.83
N GLU A 275 17.66 -14.69 -34.39
CA GLU A 275 17.99 -14.57 -35.82
C GLU A 275 19.25 -15.37 -36.20
N GLN A 276 20.26 -15.41 -35.33
CA GLN A 276 21.41 -16.33 -35.48
C GLN A 276 20.96 -17.79 -35.45
N LEU A 277 20.09 -18.17 -34.52
CA LEU A 277 19.55 -19.53 -34.43
C LEU A 277 18.67 -19.88 -35.64
N SER A 278 17.79 -18.98 -36.10
CA SER A 278 16.97 -19.22 -37.30
C SER A 278 17.83 -19.35 -38.56
N GLY A 279 18.96 -18.63 -38.64
CA GLY A 279 19.97 -18.80 -39.68
C GLY A 279 20.59 -20.20 -39.69
N VAL A 280 21.05 -20.69 -38.52
CA VAL A 280 21.64 -22.04 -38.39
C VAL A 280 20.63 -23.13 -38.76
N TYR A 281 19.43 -23.11 -38.19
CA TYR A 281 18.40 -24.13 -38.49
C TYR A 281 17.83 -24.03 -39.91
N ALA A 282 17.98 -22.89 -40.61
CA ALA A 282 17.52 -22.74 -41.99
C ALA A 282 18.51 -23.26 -43.06
N VAL A 283 19.75 -23.60 -42.67
CA VAL A 283 20.75 -24.24 -43.56
C VAL A 283 20.74 -25.77 -43.40
N MET A 284 20.23 -26.27 -42.27
CA MET A 284 20.10 -27.70 -41.96
C MET A 284 19.02 -28.40 -42.83
N PRO A 285 19.16 -29.70 -43.13
CA PRO A 285 18.09 -30.49 -43.77
C PRO A 285 16.75 -30.38 -43.01
N PRO A 286 15.61 -30.21 -43.70
CA PRO A 286 14.35 -29.88 -43.03
C PRO A 286 13.82 -30.97 -42.10
N ALA A 287 14.18 -32.24 -42.33
CA ALA A 287 13.84 -33.36 -41.45
C ALA A 287 14.62 -33.32 -40.12
N GLU A 288 15.93 -33.07 -40.17
CA GLU A 288 16.79 -32.93 -38.98
C GLU A 288 16.38 -31.70 -38.16
N ALA A 289 16.12 -30.57 -38.84
CA ALA A 289 15.60 -29.37 -38.20
C ALA A 289 14.24 -29.60 -37.54
N ALA A 290 13.34 -30.35 -38.18
CA ALA A 290 12.04 -30.71 -37.63
C ALA A 290 12.15 -31.57 -36.34
N ASP A 291 13.03 -32.58 -36.34
CA ASP A 291 13.24 -33.45 -35.16
C ASP A 291 13.94 -32.75 -33.99
N LEU A 292 14.80 -31.76 -34.26
CA LEU A 292 15.42 -30.93 -33.22
C LEU A 292 14.43 -29.90 -32.66
N LEU A 293 13.70 -29.19 -33.52
CA LEU A 293 12.69 -28.21 -33.10
C LEU A 293 11.48 -28.87 -32.43
N ALA A 294 11.17 -30.14 -32.74
CA ALA A 294 10.14 -30.90 -32.02
C ALA A 294 10.49 -31.14 -30.54
N LYS A 295 11.78 -31.35 -30.23
CA LYS A 295 12.34 -31.56 -28.89
C LYS A 295 12.59 -30.26 -28.12
N LEU A 296 12.68 -29.14 -28.83
CA LEU A 296 12.84 -27.81 -28.25
C LEU A 296 11.53 -27.34 -27.59
N ASP A 297 11.66 -26.37 -26.68
CA ASP A 297 10.50 -25.67 -26.12
C ASP A 297 9.62 -25.04 -27.22
N LEU A 298 8.29 -25.05 -27.00
CA LEU A 298 7.31 -24.64 -27.99
C LEU A 298 7.48 -23.18 -28.41
N ASP A 299 7.74 -22.29 -27.47
CA ASP A 299 7.71 -20.85 -27.72
C ASP A 299 9.02 -20.36 -28.34
N LEU A 300 10.14 -20.99 -27.98
CA LEU A 300 11.41 -20.82 -28.66
C LEU A 300 11.37 -21.39 -30.09
N ALA A 301 10.78 -22.57 -30.30
CA ALA A 301 10.60 -23.15 -31.63
C ALA A 301 9.72 -22.26 -32.53
N VAL A 302 8.60 -21.76 -31.99
CA VAL A 302 7.73 -20.78 -32.67
C VAL A 302 8.50 -19.51 -33.03
N SER A 303 9.27 -18.94 -32.10
CA SER A 303 10.05 -17.71 -32.33
C SER A 303 11.10 -17.90 -33.44
N ILE A 304 11.77 -19.04 -33.47
CA ILE A 304 12.74 -19.41 -34.52
C ILE A 304 12.05 -19.58 -35.88
N ILE A 305 10.93 -20.33 -35.92
CA ILE A 305 10.18 -20.61 -37.16
C ILE A 305 9.57 -19.33 -37.76
N GLN A 306 9.10 -18.39 -36.93
CA GLN A 306 8.61 -17.09 -37.40
C GLN A 306 9.72 -16.23 -38.04
N LYS A 307 10.98 -16.37 -37.58
CA LYS A 307 12.15 -15.67 -38.12
C LYS A 307 12.78 -16.34 -39.35
N MET A 308 12.32 -17.53 -39.75
CA MET A 308 12.78 -18.19 -40.98
C MET A 308 12.09 -17.66 -42.25
N LYS A 309 12.79 -17.77 -43.39
CA LYS A 309 12.20 -17.51 -44.72
C LYS A 309 11.03 -18.47 -44.97
N LYS A 310 9.85 -17.94 -45.36
CA LYS A 310 8.57 -18.68 -45.52
C LYS A 310 8.67 -20.05 -46.21
N LYS A 311 9.50 -20.19 -47.25
CA LYS A 311 9.71 -21.46 -47.97
C LYS A 311 10.39 -22.53 -47.11
N VAL A 312 11.34 -22.13 -46.26
CA VAL A 312 12.09 -23.01 -45.37
C VAL A 312 11.22 -23.42 -44.18
N SER A 313 10.56 -22.47 -43.52
CA SER A 313 9.64 -22.79 -42.41
C SER A 313 8.48 -23.68 -42.83
N ALA A 314 7.91 -23.50 -44.04
CA ALA A 314 6.93 -24.43 -44.59
C ALA A 314 7.50 -25.84 -44.82
N SER A 315 8.75 -25.96 -45.28
CA SER A 315 9.42 -27.26 -45.50
C SER A 315 9.73 -27.98 -44.18
N VAL A 316 10.13 -27.24 -43.14
CA VAL A 316 10.36 -27.77 -41.79
C VAL A 316 9.03 -28.21 -41.16
N LEU A 317 7.98 -27.38 -41.21
CA LEU A 317 6.65 -27.74 -40.69
C LEU A 317 6.05 -28.96 -41.38
N ALA A 318 6.30 -29.15 -42.68
CA ALA A 318 5.87 -30.35 -43.42
C ALA A 318 6.64 -31.63 -43.05
N ALA A 319 7.86 -31.50 -42.50
CA ALA A 319 8.66 -32.62 -42.00
C ALA A 319 8.42 -32.92 -40.50
N MET A 320 7.76 -32.02 -39.76
CA MET A 320 7.36 -32.26 -38.36
C MET A 320 6.17 -33.22 -38.27
N LYS A 321 6.07 -33.94 -37.14
CA LYS A 321 4.87 -34.73 -36.81
C LYS A 321 3.62 -33.83 -36.81
N PRO A 322 2.49 -34.27 -37.39
CA PRO A 322 1.34 -33.41 -37.67
C PRO A 322 0.76 -32.75 -36.41
N GLU A 323 0.72 -33.46 -35.29
CA GLU A 323 0.30 -32.93 -33.98
C GLU A 323 1.17 -31.75 -33.53
N ARG A 324 2.49 -31.87 -33.63
CA ARG A 324 3.43 -30.81 -33.23
C ARG A 324 3.40 -29.63 -34.20
N ALA A 325 3.25 -29.89 -35.50
CA ALA A 325 3.06 -28.84 -36.50
C ALA A 325 1.76 -28.05 -36.28
N LEU A 326 0.66 -28.71 -35.92
CA LEU A 326 -0.61 -28.07 -35.56
C LEU A 326 -0.50 -27.26 -34.25
N LEU A 327 0.22 -27.75 -33.24
CA LEU A 327 0.47 -27.01 -31.99
C LEU A 327 1.29 -25.74 -32.25
N VAL A 328 2.39 -25.84 -33.01
CA VAL A 328 3.19 -24.68 -33.44
C VAL A 328 2.34 -23.69 -34.24
N SER A 329 1.52 -24.17 -35.19
CA SER A 329 0.65 -23.32 -36.00
C SER A 329 -0.42 -22.58 -35.17
N ARG A 330 -1.01 -23.25 -34.16
CA ARG A 330 -1.95 -22.62 -33.23
C ARG A 330 -1.26 -21.57 -32.36
N ARG A 331 -0.06 -21.86 -31.84
CA ARG A 331 0.71 -20.92 -31.01
C ARG A 331 1.18 -19.70 -31.79
N ILE A 332 1.48 -19.83 -33.10
CA ILE A 332 1.76 -18.68 -33.99
C ILE A 332 0.55 -17.74 -34.15
N LEU A 333 -0.68 -18.28 -34.10
CA LEU A 333 -1.92 -17.49 -34.23
C LEU A 333 -2.39 -16.85 -32.91
N GLN A 334 -1.85 -17.29 -31.77
CA GLN A 334 -2.21 -16.77 -30.46
C GLN A 334 -1.26 -15.61 -30.09
N PRO A 335 -1.76 -14.38 -29.82
CA PRO A 335 -0.91 -13.26 -29.43
C PRO A 335 -0.07 -13.58 -28.19
N LEU A 336 1.18 -13.12 -28.14
CA LEU A 336 1.99 -13.18 -26.93
C LEU A 336 1.32 -12.33 -25.85
N ASP A 337 1.03 -12.93 -24.69
CA ASP A 337 0.60 -12.19 -23.51
C ASP A 337 1.81 -11.98 -22.58
N PRO A 338 2.37 -10.76 -22.48
CA PRO A 338 3.59 -10.50 -21.74
C PRO A 338 3.43 -10.71 -20.22
N ALA A 339 2.21 -10.89 -19.71
CA ALA A 339 1.96 -11.25 -18.31
C ALA A 339 2.02 -12.77 -18.03
N THR A 340 1.90 -13.61 -19.06
CA THR A 340 1.84 -15.08 -18.92
C THR A 340 3.08 -15.77 -19.49
N ASP A 341 3.61 -15.27 -20.61
CA ASP A 341 4.66 -15.92 -21.40
C ASP A 341 6.10 -15.49 -21.02
N ALA A 342 6.28 -14.81 -19.89
CA ALA A 342 7.60 -14.42 -19.42
C ALA A 342 8.39 -15.65 -18.95
N PRO A 343 9.64 -15.87 -19.41
CA PRO A 343 10.44 -17.01 -18.95
C PRO A 343 10.62 -16.91 -17.42
N PRO A 344 10.51 -18.04 -16.69
CA PRO A 344 10.46 -18.02 -15.23
C PRO A 344 11.67 -17.27 -14.67
N ALA A 345 11.39 -16.27 -13.82
CA ALA A 345 12.40 -15.38 -13.27
C ALA A 345 13.51 -16.21 -12.62
N ARG A 346 14.72 -16.17 -13.21
CA ARG A 346 15.85 -16.96 -12.72
C ARG A 346 16.15 -16.56 -11.29
N PRO A 347 16.19 -17.51 -10.33
CA PRO A 347 16.64 -17.19 -8.98
C PRO A 347 18.12 -16.81 -9.04
N TYR A 348 18.42 -15.62 -8.51
CA TYR A 348 19.75 -15.10 -8.21
C TYR A 348 19.79 -14.77 -6.71
#